data_AF-A0A9D1K514-F1
#
_entry.id   AF-A0A9D1K514-F1
#
_cell.length_a   1.000
_cell.length_b   1.000
_cell.length_c   1.000
_cell.angle_alpha   90.00
_cell.angle_beta   90.00
_cell.angle_gamma   90.00
#
_symmetry.space_group_name_H-M   'P 1'
#
loop_
_entity.id
_entity.type
_entity.pdbx_description
1 polymer ?
#
loop_
_entity_poly.entity_id
_entity_poly.type
_entity_poly.pdbx_seq_one_letter_code
_entity_poly.pdbx_strand_id
1 'polypeptide(L)'
;MSGNLQERLLVAELVRKALIGFIPVREALLNFPPDTKDKSIQAAFHALIHLEADEDLRRRDILYKEEQDEYLEMISQILESGEDLPDNIIRNYEKYYKEPNLPHTKDAAGKVKSFFRYLNLD
;
A
#
# COMPACT_ATOMS: atom_id res chain seq x y z
N MET A 1 -20.71 -3.35 1.69
CA MET A 1 -20.45 -3.27 0.23
C MET A 1 -21.15 -2.00 -0.25
N SER A 2 -20.51 -0.91 -0.64
CA SER A 2 -19.20 -0.69 -1.25
C SER A 2 -18.43 0.41 -0.49
N GLY A 3 -17.19 0.12 -0.10
CA GLY A 3 -16.19 1.20 -0.01
C GLY A 3 -16.09 1.81 -1.40
N ASN A 4 -16.01 3.13 -1.50
CA ASN A 4 -16.14 3.90 -2.74
C ASN A 4 -15.32 3.26 -3.88
N LEU A 5 -15.99 2.66 -4.88
CA LEU A 5 -15.34 1.94 -5.98
C LEU A 5 -14.27 2.82 -6.67
N GLN A 6 -14.48 4.13 -6.73
CA GLN A 6 -13.51 5.08 -7.30
C GLN A 6 -12.21 5.12 -6.49
N GLU A 7 -12.28 5.01 -5.16
CA GLU A 7 -11.10 4.93 -4.30
C GLU A 7 -10.33 3.64 -4.54
N ARG A 8 -11.04 2.51 -4.74
CA ARG A 8 -10.39 1.22 -5.06
C ARG A 8 -9.71 1.24 -6.43
N LEU A 9 -10.39 1.79 -7.45
CA LEU A 9 -9.81 1.96 -8.79
C LEU A 9 -8.57 2.86 -8.75
N LEU A 10 -8.64 3.98 -8.01
CA LEU A 10 -7.48 4.85 -7.81
C LEU A 10 -6.33 4.08 -7.16
N VAL A 11 -6.58 3.34 -6.08
CA VAL A 11 -5.54 2.60 -5.37
C VAL A 11 -4.95 1.49 -6.23
N ALA A 12 -5.77 0.76 -6.98
CA ALA A 12 -5.31 -0.23 -7.95
C ALA A 12 -4.33 0.39 -8.96
N GLU A 13 -4.66 1.56 -9.49
CA GLU A 13 -3.80 2.29 -10.42
C GLU A 13 -2.49 2.75 -9.76
N LEU A 14 -2.55 3.28 -8.54
CA LEU A 14 -1.37 3.73 -7.78
C LEU A 14 -0.41 2.56 -7.48
N VAL A 15 -0.95 1.42 -7.03
CA VAL A 15 -0.17 0.19 -6.78
C VAL A 15 0.52 -0.26 -8.06
N ARG A 16 -0.23 -0.35 -9.17
CA ARG A 16 0.32 -0.77 -10.47
C ARG A 16 1.43 0.17 -10.96
N LYS A 17 1.22 1.48 -10.89
CA LYS A 17 2.20 2.49 -11.30
C LYS A 17 3.48 2.45 -10.45
N ALA A 18 3.34 2.24 -9.14
CA ALA A 18 4.48 2.08 -8.25
C ALA A 18 5.26 0.78 -8.55
N LEU A 19 4.55 -0.33 -8.76
CA LEU A 19 5.15 -1.64 -9.04
C LEU A 19 6.01 -1.63 -10.32
N ILE A 20 5.52 -1.01 -11.39
CA ILE A 20 6.27 -0.91 -12.67
C ILE A 20 7.30 0.24 -12.68
N GLY A 21 7.45 0.97 -11.57
CA GLY A 21 8.37 2.11 -11.46
C GLY A 21 7.97 3.35 -12.27
N PHE A 22 6.71 3.47 -12.68
CA PHE A 22 6.20 4.65 -13.39
C PHE A 22 6.11 5.87 -12.48
N ILE A 23 5.76 5.67 -11.21
CA ILE A 23 5.88 6.68 -10.15
C ILE A 23 6.65 6.11 -8.96
N PRO A 24 7.36 6.94 -8.17
CA PRO A 24 7.95 6.49 -6.91
C PRO A 24 6.87 6.00 -5.93
N VAL A 25 7.19 5.00 -5.10
CA VAL A 25 6.26 4.49 -4.07
C VAL A 25 5.79 5.60 -3.14
N ARG A 26 6.69 6.53 -2.79
CA ARG A 26 6.36 7.73 -2.01
C ARG A 26 5.26 8.58 -2.66
N GLU A 27 5.30 8.76 -3.98
CA GLU A 27 4.28 9.51 -4.71
C GLU A 27 2.96 8.76 -4.72
N ALA A 28 2.99 7.44 -4.91
CA ALA A 28 1.82 6.60 -4.80
C ALA A 28 1.16 6.77 -3.43
N LEU A 29 1.90 6.58 -2.33
CA LEU A 29 1.41 6.67 -0.95
C LEU A 29 0.80 8.05 -0.60
N LEU A 30 1.34 9.14 -1.16
CA LEU A 30 0.79 10.49 -0.94
C LEU A 30 -0.57 10.71 -1.61
N ASN A 31 -0.89 9.94 -2.65
CA ASN A 31 -2.15 10.04 -3.40
C ASN A 31 -3.20 9.01 -2.94
N PHE A 32 -2.92 8.21 -1.89
CA PHE A 32 -3.92 7.30 -1.34
C PHE A 32 -5.13 8.04 -0.77
N PRO A 33 -6.34 7.45 -0.85
CA PRO A 33 -7.55 8.00 -0.24
C PRO A 33 -7.34 8.26 1.26
N PRO A 34 -7.48 9.51 1.72
CA PRO A 34 -7.28 9.83 3.12
C PRO A 34 -8.43 9.29 3.98
N ASP A 35 -8.13 8.94 5.23
CA ASP A 35 -9.12 8.55 6.24
C ASP A 35 -10.06 7.37 5.87
N THR A 36 -9.72 6.59 4.83
CA THR A 36 -10.58 5.48 4.37
C THR A 36 -10.77 4.41 5.45
N LYS A 37 -12.00 3.88 5.52
CA LYS A 37 -12.36 2.73 6.38
C LYS A 37 -12.36 1.41 5.63
N ASP A 38 -11.98 1.45 4.35
CA ASP A 38 -11.90 0.29 3.49
C ASP A 38 -10.65 -0.53 3.84
N LYS A 39 -10.87 -1.71 4.44
CA LYS A 39 -9.79 -2.60 4.86
C LYS A 39 -8.92 -3.09 3.71
N SER A 40 -9.48 -3.21 2.50
CA SER A 40 -8.74 -3.63 1.32
C SER A 40 -7.77 -2.54 0.87
N ILE A 41 -8.21 -1.28 0.89
CA ILE A 41 -7.34 -0.12 0.60
C ILE A 41 -6.25 0.02 1.67
N GLN A 42 -6.61 -0.19 2.94
CA GLN A 42 -5.68 -0.17 4.05
C GLN A 42 -4.58 -1.22 3.92
N ALA A 43 -4.93 -2.45 3.54
CA ALA A 43 -3.97 -3.51 3.28
C ALA A 43 -3.05 -3.18 2.08
N ALA A 44 -3.61 -2.61 1.01
CA ALA A 44 -2.81 -2.16 -0.15
C ALA A 44 -1.80 -1.06 0.21
N PHE A 45 -2.18 -0.13 1.08
CA PHE A 45 -1.28 0.90 1.61
C PHE A 45 -0.08 0.28 2.35
N HIS A 46 -0.34 -0.70 3.20
CA HIS A 46 0.71 -1.43 3.91
C HIS A 46 1.61 -2.23 2.97
N ALA A 47 1.04 -2.89 1.96
CA ALA A 47 1.82 -3.62 0.96
C ALA A 47 2.80 -2.70 0.21
N LEU A 48 2.39 -1.48 -0.16
CA LEU A 48 3.30 -0.49 -0.77
C LEU A 48 4.35 0.02 0.21
N ILE A 49 4.03 0.18 1.50
CA ILE A 49 5.05 0.51 2.50
C ILE A 49 6.14 -0.57 2.55
N HIS A 50 5.76 -1.84 2.54
CA HIS A 50 6.70 -2.95 2.49
C HIS A 50 7.53 -2.95 1.21
N LEU A 51 6.93 -2.62 0.07
CA LEU A 51 7.66 -2.49 -1.19
C LEU A 51 8.85 -1.53 -1.10
N GLU A 52 8.67 -0.40 -0.42
CA GLU A 52 9.72 0.60 -0.19
C GLU A 52 10.70 0.15 0.89
N ALA A 53 10.20 -0.35 2.03
CA ALA A 53 11.04 -0.73 3.17
C ALA A 53 11.92 -1.94 2.89
N ASP A 54 11.46 -2.86 2.04
CA ASP A 54 12.14 -4.11 1.73
C ASP A 54 13.10 -3.98 0.53
N GLU A 55 13.41 -2.75 0.06
CA GLU A 55 14.24 -2.51 -1.13
C GLU A 55 15.59 -3.27 -1.10
N ASP A 56 16.28 -3.23 0.05
CA ASP A 56 17.53 -3.96 0.25
C ASP A 56 17.35 -5.48 0.19
N LEU A 57 16.26 -5.99 0.78
CA LEU A 57 15.93 -7.42 0.75
C LEU A 57 15.61 -7.87 -0.68
N ARG A 58 14.82 -7.09 -1.41
CA ARG A 58 14.47 -7.36 -2.81
C ARG A 58 15.69 -7.33 -3.74
N ARG A 59 16.70 -6.51 -3.44
CA ARG A 59 17.97 -6.47 -4.20
C ARG A 59 18.79 -7.75 -4.03
N ARG A 60 18.77 -8.36 -2.84
CA ARG A 60 19.57 -9.55 -2.51
C ARG A 60 18.84 -10.88 -2.72
N ASP A 61 17.52 -10.88 -2.70
CA ASP A 61 16.68 -12.07 -2.84
C ASP A 61 15.64 -11.87 -3.97
N ILE A 62 15.95 -12.49 -5.11
CA ILE A 62 15.13 -12.38 -6.33
C ILE A 62 13.79 -13.10 -6.15
N LEU A 63 13.77 -14.24 -5.47
CA LEU A 63 12.54 -15.00 -5.25
C LEU A 63 11.59 -14.20 -4.37
N TYR A 64 12.10 -13.61 -3.28
CA TYR A 64 11.31 -12.72 -2.43
C TYR A 64 10.75 -11.52 -3.22
N LYS A 65 11.57 -10.92 -4.09
CA LYS A 65 11.14 -9.82 -4.95
C LYS A 65 9.98 -10.26 -5.86
N GLU A 66 10.09 -11.40 -6.53
CA GLU A 66 9.06 -11.95 -7.41
C GLU A 66 7.76 -12.22 -6.65
N GLU A 67 7.83 -12.86 -5.48
CA GLU A 67 6.66 -13.10 -4.62
C GLU A 67 5.97 -11.80 -4.20
N GLN A 68 6.75 -10.76 -3.85
CA GLN A 68 6.19 -9.47 -3.46
C GLN A 68 5.54 -8.74 -4.66
N ASP A 69 6.12 -8.86 -5.85
CA ASP A 69 5.59 -8.26 -7.08
C ASP A 69 4.26 -8.93 -7.48
N GLU A 70 4.22 -10.26 -7.49
CA GLU A 70 3.00 -11.05 -7.74
C GLU A 70 1.89 -10.69 -6.76
N TYR A 71 2.25 -10.50 -5.50
CA TYR A 71 1.31 -10.14 -4.45
C TYR A 71 0.69 -8.75 -4.66
N LEU A 72 1.50 -7.76 -5.04
CA LEU A 72 1.03 -6.41 -5.36
C LEU A 72 0.19 -6.38 -6.64
N GLU A 73 0.57 -7.17 -7.65
CA GLU A 73 -0.21 -7.33 -8.86
C GLU A 73 -1.60 -7.90 -8.56
N MET A 74 -1.68 -8.99 -7.78
CA MET A 74 -2.94 -9.56 -7.30
C MET A 74 -3.78 -8.53 -6.53
N ILE A 75 -3.18 -7.77 -5.61
CA ILE A 75 -3.90 -6.69 -4.89
C ILE A 75 -4.52 -5.69 -5.87
N SER A 76 -3.74 -5.24 -6.85
CA SER A 76 -4.20 -4.26 -7.83
C SER A 76 -5.38 -4.79 -8.65
N GLN A 77 -5.33 -6.05 -9.09
CA GLN A 77 -6.39 -6.68 -9.89
C GLN A 77 -7.69 -6.85 -9.08
N ILE A 78 -7.60 -7.29 -7.82
CA ILE A 78 -8.77 -7.47 -6.93
C ILE A 78 -9.43 -6.12 -6.64
N LEU A 79 -8.63 -5.06 -6.38
CA LEU A 79 -9.18 -3.73 -6.16
C LEU A 79 -9.80 -3.15 -7.44
N GLU A 80 -9.22 -3.44 -8.61
CA GLU A 80 -9.72 -3.00 -9.91
C GLU A 80 -11.08 -3.66 -10.26
N SER A 81 -11.29 -4.91 -9.87
CA SER A 81 -12.60 -5.58 -10.00
C SER A 81 -13.64 -5.11 -8.97
N GLY A 82 -13.24 -4.28 -8.00
CA GLY A 82 -14.09 -3.81 -6.91
C GLY A 82 -14.35 -4.87 -5.83
N GLU A 83 -13.59 -5.96 -5.84
CA GLU A 83 -13.69 -7.05 -4.88
C GLU A 83 -12.89 -6.74 -3.60
N ASP A 84 -13.29 -7.40 -2.51
CA ASP A 84 -12.55 -7.33 -1.24
C ASP A 84 -11.31 -8.23 -1.30
N LEU A 85 -10.20 -7.75 -0.73
CA LEU A 85 -9.03 -8.61 -0.54
C LEU A 85 -9.42 -9.78 0.38
N PRO A 86 -8.90 -10.99 0.11
CA PRO A 86 -9.09 -12.15 0.97
C PRO A 86 -8.85 -11.86 2.46
N ASP A 87 -9.71 -12.39 3.34
CA ASP A 87 -9.64 -12.12 4.79
C ASP A 87 -8.28 -12.47 5.41
N ASN A 88 -7.62 -13.52 4.92
CA ASN A 88 -6.28 -13.90 5.39
C ASN A 88 -5.25 -12.81 5.11
N ILE A 89 -5.38 -12.09 3.99
CA ILE A 89 -4.54 -10.95 3.63
C ILE A 89 -4.81 -9.79 4.60
N ILE A 90 -6.07 -9.39 4.74
CA ILE A 90 -6.48 -8.29 5.62
C ILE A 90 -6.01 -8.55 7.06
N ARG A 91 -6.23 -9.76 7.58
CA ARG A 91 -5.87 -10.13 8.96
C ARG A 91 -4.37 -10.22 9.19
N ASN A 92 -3.59 -10.59 8.17
CA ASN A 92 -2.13 -10.60 8.29
C ASN A 92 -1.59 -9.19 8.52
N TYR A 93 -2.23 -8.18 7.92
CA TYR A 93 -1.89 -6.78 8.12
C TYR A 93 -2.44 -6.18 9.42
N GLU A 94 -3.69 -6.51 9.81
CA GLU A 94 -4.28 -6.06 11.08
C GLU A 94 -3.49 -6.51 12.31
N LYS A 95 -2.74 -7.63 12.22
CA LYS A 95 -1.92 -8.15 13.32
C LYS A 95 -0.83 -7.17 13.78
N TYR A 96 -0.32 -6.34 12.88
CA TYR A 96 0.80 -5.43 13.17
C TYR A 96 0.37 -3.97 13.37
N TYR A 97 -0.84 -3.59 12.90
CA TYR A 97 -1.34 -2.22 12.99
C TYR A 97 -2.84 -2.21 13.31
N LYS A 98 -3.22 -1.71 14.51
CA LYS A 98 -4.64 -1.54 14.89
C LYS A 98 -5.37 -0.52 14.02
N GLU A 99 -4.64 0.47 13.50
CA GLU A 99 -5.13 1.45 12.53
C GLU A 99 -3.97 1.81 11.59
N PRO A 100 -4.15 1.77 10.26
CA PRO A 100 -3.17 2.26 9.31
C PRO A 100 -3.01 3.77 9.47
N ASN A 101 -1.76 4.25 9.47
CA ASN A 101 -1.44 5.68 9.42
C ASN A 101 -1.69 6.25 8.01
N LEU A 102 -2.94 6.23 7.58
CA LEU A 102 -3.35 6.81 6.30
C LEU A 102 -3.04 8.31 6.29
N PRO A 103 -2.79 8.90 5.09
CA PRO A 103 -2.66 10.35 4.97
C PRO A 103 -3.91 11.03 5.54
N HIS A 104 -3.74 11.97 6.46
CA HIS A 104 -4.84 12.80 6.94
C HIS A 104 -4.88 14.10 6.14
N THR A 105 -6.08 14.51 5.72
CA THR A 105 -6.34 15.71 4.89
C THR A 105 -5.75 17.03 5.42
N LYS A 106 -5.45 17.12 6.72
CA LYS A 106 -4.89 18.34 7.34
C LYS A 106 -3.36 18.33 7.53
N ASP A 107 -2.69 17.17 7.42
CA ASP A 107 -1.27 17.00 7.78
C ASP A 107 -0.48 16.10 6.80
N ALA A 108 -0.99 15.87 5.59
CA ALA A 108 -0.50 14.85 4.64
C ALA A 108 1.02 14.91 4.38
N ALA A 109 1.62 16.11 4.34
CA ALA A 109 3.06 16.26 4.17
C ALA A 109 3.87 15.95 5.45
N GLY A 110 3.31 16.18 6.64
CA GLY A 110 4.01 16.09 7.93
C GLY A 110 4.08 14.67 8.49
N LYS A 111 2.99 13.90 8.40
CA LYS A 111 2.93 12.53 8.95
C LYS A 111 3.65 11.51 8.09
N VAL A 112 3.55 11.64 6.77
CA VAL A 112 4.33 10.81 5.82
C VAL A 112 5.83 11.09 5.98
N LYS A 113 6.22 12.35 6.18
CA LYS A 113 7.61 12.71 6.51
C LYS A 113 8.07 12.14 7.85
N SER A 114 7.20 12.05 8.85
CA SER A 114 7.51 11.40 10.14
C SER A 114 7.66 9.90 10.01
N PHE A 115 6.82 9.26 9.20
CA PHE A 115 6.87 7.82 8.91
C PHE A 115 8.13 7.44 8.12
N PHE A 116 8.49 8.22 7.09
CA PHE A 116 9.74 8.03 6.36
C PHE A 116 10.99 8.38 7.18
N ARG A 117 10.89 9.33 8.12
CA ARG A 117 11.98 9.58 9.08
C ARG A 117 12.17 8.39 10.02
N TYR A 118 11.10 7.68 10.38
CA TYR A 118 11.18 6.44 11.15
C TYR A 118 11.82 5.30 10.35
N LEU A 119 11.55 5.21 9.04
CA LEU A 119 12.17 4.20 8.17
C LEU A 119 13.64 4.50 7.83
N ASN A 120 14.06 5.77 7.83
CA ASN A 120 15.45 6.20 7.57
C ASN A 120 16.31 6.35 8.85
N LEU A 121 15.91 5.78 9.98
CA LEU A 121 16.71 5.76 11.22
C LEU A 121 17.35 4.38 11.39
N ASP A 122 18.51 4.21 10.75
CA ASP A 122 19.67 3.43 11.22
C ASP A 122 20.89 4.35 11.25
#